data_AF-A0A977L8C8-F1
#
_entry.id   AF-A0A977L8C8-F1
#
_cell.length_a   1.000
_cell.length_b   1.000
_cell.length_c   1.000
_cell.angle_alpha   90.00
_cell.angle_beta   90.00
_cell.angle_gamma   90.00
#
_symmetry.space_group_name_H-M   'P 1'
#
loop_
_entity.id
_entity.type
_entity.pdbx_description
1 polymer ?
#
loop_
_entity_poly.entity_id
_entity_poly.type
_entity_poly.pdbx_seq_one_letter_code
_entity_poly.pdbx_strand_id
1 'polypeptide(L)'
;MRNIWLTSILIFGSFIVMADSWAPPKTKDYYNEDRTYFVRIVPRTVPEKFWKWMNAKPRQKDRFSPADATIIPCHAIMYKKTKNGDSLVWKKKLINQTAPVSAFVSNNAGYLVTFDNWHSMGYGVDVMVYYDNQGDLIKRHMLEDISPFPINTYSMSVSSIWWRCDTKFLDNNRLEICFKDDKETIIRKTYNLDKKGLE
;
A
#
# COMPACT_ATOMS: atom_id res chain seq x y z
N MET A 1 31.44 54.01 32.02
CA MET A 1 30.16 53.33 31.76
C MET A 1 30.47 51.99 31.11
N ARG A 2 30.16 50.87 31.79
CA ARG A 2 30.60 49.51 31.42
C ARG A 2 29.41 48.75 30.82
N ASN A 3 29.37 48.60 29.50
CA ASN A 3 28.31 47.86 28.83
C ASN A 3 28.56 46.35 28.96
N ILE A 4 27.64 45.67 29.65
CA ILE A 4 27.62 44.22 29.81
C ILE A 4 26.85 43.66 28.60
N TRP A 5 27.54 42.91 27.75
CA TRP A 5 26.90 42.16 26.66
C TRP A 5 26.31 40.86 27.23
N LEU A 6 24.98 40.76 27.26
CA LEU A 6 24.26 39.52 27.55
C LEU A 6 24.21 38.65 26.29
N THR A 7 25.06 37.62 26.23
CA THR A 7 24.96 36.55 25.23
C THR A 7 23.76 35.66 25.57
N SER A 8 22.68 35.76 24.78
CA SER A 8 21.56 34.83 24.85
C SER A 8 21.97 33.48 24.24
N ILE A 9 21.98 32.43 25.07
CA ILE A 9 22.18 31.04 24.63
C ILE A 9 20.84 30.51 24.09
N LEU A 10 20.76 30.31 22.78
CA LEU A 10 19.66 29.61 22.12
C LEU A 10 19.80 28.10 22.38
N ILE A 11 18.98 27.57 23.30
CA ILE A 11 18.83 26.13 23.51
C ILE A 11 18.02 25.57 22.33
N PHE A 12 18.71 24.96 21.37
CA PHE A 12 18.07 24.14 20.34
C PHE A 12 17.53 22.86 20.99
N GLY A 13 16.23 22.84 21.28
CA GLY A 13 15.54 21.62 21.70
C GLY A 13 15.51 20.60 20.56
N SER A 14 16.07 19.42 20.79
CA SER A 14 16.01 18.30 19.85
C SER A 14 14.56 17.81 19.73
N PHE A 15 13.86 18.19 18.66
CA PHE A 15 12.58 17.56 18.31
C PHE A 15 12.86 16.14 17.86
N ILE A 16 12.41 15.14 18.63
CA ILE A 16 12.40 13.74 18.19
C ILE A 16 11.35 13.66 17.08
N VAL A 17 11.80 13.65 15.83
CA VAL A 17 10.93 13.40 14.69
C VAL A 17 10.72 11.88 14.58
N MET A 18 9.48 11.43 14.75
CA MET A 18 9.10 10.03 14.55
C MET A 18 8.98 9.73 13.05
N ALA A 19 10.14 9.58 12.39
CA ALA A 19 10.21 9.09 11.02
C ALA A 19 10.00 7.57 10.99
N ASP A 20 9.16 7.08 10.08
CA ASP A 20 9.00 5.65 9.88
C ASP A 20 10.25 5.07 9.22
N SER A 21 10.73 3.94 9.72
CA SER A 21 11.67 3.10 9.00
C SER A 21 10.91 2.02 8.23
N TRP A 22 11.05 2.03 6.91
CA TRP A 22 10.42 1.07 6.02
C TRP A 22 11.51 0.20 5.38
N ALA A 23 11.43 -1.11 5.58
CA ALA A 23 12.25 -2.03 4.79
C ALA A 23 11.90 -1.90 3.28
N PRO A 24 12.80 -2.26 2.37
CA PRO A 24 12.46 -2.32 0.95
C PRO A 24 11.28 -3.29 0.73
N PRO A 25 10.30 -2.92 -0.13
CA PRO A 25 9.18 -3.81 -0.42
C PRO A 25 9.69 -5.07 -1.12
N LYS A 26 9.10 -6.22 -0.80
CA LYS A 26 9.48 -7.52 -1.35
C LYS A 26 8.28 -8.18 -2.02
N THR A 27 8.55 -9.04 -3.00
CA THR A 27 7.54 -9.92 -3.57
C THR A 27 6.92 -10.77 -2.47
N LYS A 28 5.59 -10.78 -2.39
CA LYS A 28 4.85 -11.50 -1.34
C LYS A 28 3.61 -12.17 -1.92
N ASP A 29 3.34 -13.38 -1.42
CA ASP A 29 2.15 -14.16 -1.74
C ASP A 29 1.12 -13.98 -0.62
N TYR A 30 -0.13 -13.66 -1.00
CA TYR A 30 -1.27 -13.51 -0.10
C TYR A 30 -2.32 -14.56 -0.47
N TYR A 31 -2.62 -15.45 0.48
CA TYR A 31 -3.53 -16.57 0.29
C TYR A 31 -4.95 -16.17 0.71
N ASN A 32 -5.96 -16.74 0.04
CA ASN A 32 -7.31 -16.77 0.60
C ASN A 32 -7.39 -17.73 1.80
N GLU A 33 -8.51 -17.73 2.52
CA GLU A 33 -8.70 -18.47 3.77
C GLU A 33 -8.40 -19.97 3.61
N ASP A 34 -9.02 -20.62 2.61
CA ASP A 34 -8.86 -22.04 2.32
C ASP A 34 -7.57 -22.38 1.55
N ARG A 35 -6.73 -21.37 1.25
CA ARG A 35 -5.48 -21.49 0.48
C ARG A 35 -5.64 -22.11 -0.91
N THR A 36 -6.85 -22.11 -1.47
CA THR A 36 -7.15 -22.58 -2.82
C THR A 36 -6.72 -21.58 -3.89
N TYR A 37 -6.64 -20.29 -3.53
CA TYR A 37 -6.14 -19.20 -4.35
C TYR A 37 -5.07 -18.42 -3.62
N PHE A 38 -4.18 -17.78 -4.38
CA PHE A 38 -3.28 -16.77 -3.85
C PHE A 38 -2.93 -15.74 -4.91
N VAL A 39 -2.63 -14.54 -4.46
CA VAL A 39 -2.06 -13.49 -5.31
C VAL A 39 -0.60 -13.29 -4.95
N ARG A 40 0.27 -13.29 -5.96
CA ARG A 40 1.64 -12.82 -5.86
C ARG A 40 1.69 -11.35 -6.23
N ILE A 41 2.12 -10.51 -5.30
CA ILE A 41 2.34 -9.09 -5.56
C ILE A 41 3.82 -8.83 -5.72
N VAL A 42 4.19 -8.26 -6.86
CA VAL A 42 5.56 -7.89 -7.19
C VAL A 42 5.67 -6.36 -7.11
N PRO A 43 6.55 -5.82 -6.25
CA PRO A 43 6.77 -4.38 -6.16
C PRO A 43 7.27 -3.76 -7.46
N ARG A 44 7.08 -2.45 -7.59
CA ARG A 44 7.70 -1.65 -8.64
C ARG A 44 9.21 -1.85 -8.60
N THR A 45 9.78 -2.25 -9.74
CA THR A 45 11.22 -2.43 -9.89
C THR A 45 11.75 -1.32 -10.77
N VAL A 46 12.71 -0.57 -10.23
CA VAL A 46 13.46 0.46 -10.96
C VAL A 46 14.86 -0.12 -11.24
N PRO A 47 15.27 -0.26 -12.51
CA PRO A 47 16.61 -0.72 -12.84
C PRO A 47 17.69 0.15 -12.20
N GLU A 48 18.82 -0.44 -11.79
CA GLU A 48 19.91 0.28 -11.14
C GLU A 48 20.43 1.46 -11.97
N LYS A 49 20.53 1.25 -13.30
CA LYS A 49 21.00 2.26 -14.25
C LYS A 49 19.91 3.24 -14.70
N PHE A 50 18.67 3.11 -14.24
CA PHE A 50 17.54 3.93 -14.71
C PHE A 50 17.81 5.43 -14.55
N TRP A 51 18.29 5.86 -13.38
CA TRP A 51 18.57 7.28 -13.14
C TRP A 51 19.79 7.78 -13.93
N LYS A 52 20.79 6.92 -14.18
CA LYS A 52 21.92 7.24 -15.06
C LYS A 52 21.45 7.43 -16.50
N TRP A 53 20.56 6.57 -16.98
CA TRP A 53 19.95 6.68 -18.30
C TRP A 53 19.06 7.93 -18.42
N MET A 54 18.23 8.20 -17.42
CA MET A 54 17.29 9.32 -17.44
C MET A 54 18.01 10.67 -17.52
N ASN A 55 19.13 10.80 -16.81
CA ASN A 55 19.98 12.00 -16.80
C ASN A 55 21.04 12.05 -17.92
N ALA A 56 21.16 11.00 -18.74
CA ALA A 56 22.12 10.98 -19.84
C ALA A 56 21.72 11.95 -20.95
N LYS A 57 22.71 12.62 -21.57
CA LYS A 57 22.48 13.43 -22.77
C LYS A 57 21.92 12.54 -23.90
N PRO A 58 21.11 13.07 -24.84
CA PRO A 58 20.49 12.26 -25.90
C PRO A 58 21.46 11.31 -26.62
N ARG A 59 22.65 11.80 -27.03
CA ARG A 59 23.71 11.02 -27.71
C ARG A 59 24.36 9.92 -26.86
N GLN A 60 24.09 9.88 -25.56
CA GLN A 60 24.65 8.90 -24.62
C GLN A 60 23.63 7.84 -24.23
N LYS A 61 22.35 8.00 -24.59
CA LYS A 61 21.29 7.03 -24.24
C LYS A 61 21.44 5.69 -24.95
N ASP A 62 22.07 5.68 -26.13
CA ASP A 62 22.35 4.45 -26.90
C ASP A 62 23.30 3.48 -26.18
N ARG A 63 23.97 3.92 -25.11
CA ARG A 63 24.85 3.09 -24.26
C ARG A 63 24.09 2.24 -23.24
N PHE A 64 22.78 2.45 -23.10
CA PHE A 64 21.93 1.74 -22.16
C PHE A 64 21.05 0.75 -22.91
N SER A 65 20.83 -0.42 -22.30
CA SER A 65 19.89 -1.40 -22.84
C SER A 65 18.44 -0.96 -22.58
N PRO A 66 17.45 -1.49 -23.32
CA PRO A 66 16.04 -1.27 -23.00
C PRO A 66 15.68 -1.67 -21.56
N ALA A 67 16.34 -2.70 -21.01
CA ALA A 67 16.14 -3.13 -19.64
C ALA A 67 16.62 -2.10 -18.61
N ASP A 68 17.67 -1.32 -18.92
CA ASP A 68 18.17 -0.25 -18.05
C ASP A 68 17.21 0.95 -18.00
N ALA A 69 16.38 1.13 -19.03
CA ALA A 69 15.46 2.25 -19.18
C ALA A 69 14.01 1.92 -18.76
N THR A 70 13.68 0.65 -18.53
CA THR A 70 12.29 0.20 -18.34
C THR A 70 11.98 -0.02 -16.86
N ILE A 71 11.12 0.84 -16.30
CA ILE A 71 10.53 0.59 -14.99
C ILE A 71 9.45 -0.49 -15.12
N ILE A 72 9.52 -1.52 -14.28
CA ILE A 72 8.47 -2.51 -14.15
C ILE A 72 7.50 -2.02 -13.07
N PRO A 73 6.23 -1.73 -13.38
CA PRO A 73 5.28 -1.25 -12.39
C PRO A 73 4.92 -2.35 -11.39
N CYS A 74 4.41 -1.94 -10.23
CA CYS A 74 3.80 -2.88 -9.30
C CYS A 74 2.68 -3.66 -10.01
N HIS A 75 2.65 -4.97 -9.81
CA HIS A 75 1.66 -5.83 -10.44
C HIS A 75 1.31 -7.01 -9.55
N ALA A 76 0.11 -7.52 -9.78
CA ALA A 76 -0.43 -8.72 -9.15
C ALA A 76 -0.52 -9.85 -10.16
N ILE A 77 -0.30 -11.07 -9.67
CA ILE A 77 -0.46 -12.31 -10.42
C ILE A 77 -1.32 -13.24 -9.57
N MET A 78 -2.54 -13.51 -10.01
CA MET A 78 -3.47 -14.39 -9.31
C MET A 78 -3.29 -15.83 -9.78
N TYR A 79 -3.27 -16.75 -8.82
CA TYR A 79 -3.12 -18.17 -9.05
C TYR A 79 -4.22 -18.97 -8.35
N LYS A 80 -4.61 -20.08 -8.98
CA LYS A 80 -5.40 -21.15 -8.39
C LYS A 80 -4.48 -22.34 -8.13
N LYS A 81 -4.44 -22.83 -6.89
CA LYS A 81 -3.69 -24.06 -6.58
C LYS A 81 -4.41 -25.26 -7.16
N THR A 82 -3.67 -26.12 -7.85
CA THR A 82 -4.18 -27.38 -8.38
C THR A 82 -3.27 -28.54 -7.94
N LYS A 83 -3.72 -29.77 -8.13
CA LYS A 83 -2.90 -30.96 -7.83
C LYS A 83 -1.61 -31.02 -8.67
N ASN A 84 -1.61 -30.39 -9.84
CA ASN A 84 -0.50 -30.43 -10.81
C ASN A 84 0.36 -29.15 -10.78
N GLY A 85 0.18 -28.30 -9.76
CA GLY A 85 0.86 -27.01 -9.63
C GLY A 85 -0.10 -25.83 -9.67
N ASP A 86 0.46 -24.62 -9.63
CA ASP A 86 -0.29 -23.38 -9.60
C ASP A 86 -0.73 -22.97 -11.01
N SER A 87 -2.03 -22.79 -11.22
CA SER A 87 -2.62 -22.34 -12.48
C SER A 87 -2.79 -20.82 -12.46
N LEU A 88 -2.25 -20.14 -13.46
CA LEU A 88 -2.41 -18.69 -13.64
C LEU A 88 -3.89 -18.36 -13.91
N VAL A 89 -4.47 -17.47 -13.11
CA VAL A 89 -5.81 -16.92 -13.33
C VAL A 89 -5.71 -15.63 -14.15
N TRP A 90 -4.92 -14.67 -13.68
CA TRP A 90 -4.67 -13.40 -14.37
C TRP A 90 -3.37 -12.73 -13.90
N LYS A 91 -2.88 -11.77 -14.70
CA LYS A 91 -1.76 -10.88 -14.36
C LYS A 91 -2.08 -9.45 -14.78
N LYS A 92 -2.07 -8.51 -13.83
CA LYS A 92 -2.44 -7.10 -14.07
C LYS A 92 -1.55 -6.14 -13.28
N LYS A 93 -1.34 -4.96 -13.85
CA LYS A 93 -0.70 -3.83 -13.16
C LYS A 93 -1.61 -3.37 -12.02
N LEU A 94 -1.05 -3.16 -10.83
CA LEU A 94 -1.75 -2.50 -9.73
C LEU A 94 -1.57 -0.99 -9.81
N ILE A 95 -2.52 -0.24 -9.26
CA ILE A 95 -2.40 1.23 -9.20
C ILE A 95 -1.44 1.69 -8.12
N ASN A 96 -1.18 0.87 -7.09
CA ASN A 96 -0.19 1.15 -6.04
C ASN A 96 1.16 1.44 -6.70
N GLN A 97 1.74 2.61 -6.41
CA GLN A 97 2.92 3.08 -7.13
C GLN A 97 4.16 2.24 -6.83
N THR A 98 4.28 1.76 -5.59
CA THR A 98 5.44 1.00 -5.11
C THR A 98 5.04 -0.44 -4.84
N ALA A 99 4.17 -0.65 -3.86
CA ALA A 99 3.54 -1.90 -3.50
C ALA A 99 2.45 -1.58 -2.47
N PRO A 100 1.38 -2.37 -2.36
CA PRO A 100 0.51 -2.28 -1.21
C PRO A 100 1.21 -2.74 0.06
N VAL A 101 0.81 -2.20 1.21
CA VAL A 101 1.31 -2.67 2.53
C VAL A 101 0.75 -4.06 2.82
N SER A 102 -0.51 -4.29 2.46
CA SER A 102 -1.13 -5.62 2.57
C SER A 102 -2.19 -5.86 1.50
N ALA A 103 -2.53 -7.12 1.27
CA ALA A 103 -3.56 -7.52 0.34
C ALA A 103 -4.33 -8.74 0.86
N PHE A 104 -5.57 -8.88 0.38
CA PHE A 104 -6.51 -9.91 0.78
C PHE A 104 -7.24 -10.44 -0.44
N VAL A 105 -7.45 -11.76 -0.50
CA VAL A 105 -8.14 -12.44 -1.60
C VAL A 105 -9.40 -13.08 -1.04
N SER A 106 -10.55 -12.78 -1.64
CA SER A 106 -11.84 -13.43 -1.31
C SER A 106 -11.78 -14.94 -1.56
N ASN A 107 -12.63 -15.72 -0.89
CA ASN A 107 -12.55 -17.18 -0.93
C ASN A 107 -12.74 -17.79 -2.33
N ASN A 108 -13.58 -17.17 -3.17
CA ASN A 108 -13.77 -17.54 -4.57
C ASN A 108 -12.83 -16.83 -5.56
N ALA A 109 -11.86 -16.03 -5.08
CA ALA A 109 -11.04 -15.11 -5.88
C ALA A 109 -11.86 -14.12 -6.74
N GLY A 110 -13.08 -13.80 -6.28
CA GLY A 110 -13.95 -12.76 -6.86
C GLY A 110 -13.35 -11.35 -6.73
N TYR A 111 -12.61 -11.12 -5.66
CA TYR A 111 -11.95 -9.87 -5.33
C TYR A 111 -10.51 -10.05 -4.87
N LEU A 112 -9.68 -9.10 -5.29
CA LEU A 112 -8.44 -8.71 -4.63
C LEU A 112 -8.65 -7.35 -3.97
N VAL A 113 -8.35 -7.24 -2.69
CA VAL A 113 -8.32 -5.96 -1.96
C VAL A 113 -6.89 -5.67 -1.57
N THR A 114 -6.42 -4.46 -1.81
CA THR A 114 -5.10 -3.98 -1.37
C THR A 114 -5.27 -2.78 -0.46
N PHE A 115 -4.44 -2.70 0.58
CA PHE A 115 -4.42 -1.60 1.52
C PHE A 115 -3.10 -0.85 1.49
N ASP A 116 -3.26 0.46 1.48
CA ASP A 116 -2.22 1.48 1.56
C ASP A 116 -1.20 1.38 0.41
N ASN A 117 -0.34 2.39 0.30
CA ASN A 117 0.85 2.29 -0.53
C ASN A 117 2.08 2.31 0.37
N TRP A 118 3.11 1.57 -0.02
CA TRP A 118 4.38 1.53 0.70
C TRP A 118 4.93 2.96 0.90
N HIS A 119 5.38 3.30 2.11
CA HIS A 119 5.77 4.65 2.55
C HIS A 119 4.64 5.71 2.65
N SER A 120 3.37 5.32 2.51
CA SER A 120 2.25 6.26 2.52
C SER A 120 1.00 5.60 3.10
N MET A 121 1.10 5.14 4.35
CA MET A 121 0.02 4.41 5.02
C MET A 121 -1.07 5.38 5.47
N GLY A 122 -2.32 5.11 5.10
CA GLY A 122 -3.48 5.95 5.39
C GLY A 122 -3.54 7.28 4.64
N TYR A 123 -2.64 7.52 3.67
CA TYR A 123 -2.59 8.75 2.89
C TYR A 123 -2.97 8.54 1.42
N GLY A 124 -3.58 9.58 0.85
CA GLY A 124 -3.90 9.63 -0.57
C GLY A 124 -5.15 8.84 -0.93
N VAL A 125 -5.29 8.58 -2.22
CA VAL A 125 -6.52 8.10 -2.86
C VAL A 125 -6.61 6.58 -2.99
N ASP A 126 -5.55 5.87 -2.59
CA ASP A 126 -5.36 4.43 -2.79
C ASP A 126 -5.17 3.70 -1.44
N VAL A 127 -5.88 4.17 -0.40
CA VAL A 127 -5.82 3.59 0.96
C VAL A 127 -6.51 2.24 0.99
N MET A 128 -7.68 2.10 0.36
CA MET A 128 -8.29 0.81 0.07
C MET A 128 -8.65 0.76 -1.40
N VAL A 129 -8.15 -0.26 -2.08
CA VAL A 129 -8.39 -0.48 -3.52
C VAL A 129 -8.85 -1.90 -3.71
N TYR A 130 -9.90 -2.12 -4.50
CA TYR A 130 -10.33 -3.47 -4.83
C TYR A 130 -10.60 -3.66 -6.31
N TYR A 131 -10.28 -4.87 -6.75
CA TYR A 131 -10.25 -5.33 -8.13
C TYR A 131 -11.15 -6.55 -8.28
N ASP A 132 -11.68 -6.76 -9.48
CA ASP A 132 -12.52 -7.93 -9.79
C ASP A 132 -11.69 -9.20 -10.04
N ASN A 133 -12.39 -10.26 -10.45
CA ASN A 133 -11.83 -11.57 -10.77
C ASN A 133 -11.07 -11.60 -12.11
N GLN A 134 -11.01 -10.51 -12.87
CA GLN A 134 -10.11 -10.30 -14.01
C GLN A 134 -8.89 -9.44 -13.63
N GLY A 135 -8.86 -8.92 -12.40
CA GLY A 135 -7.85 -7.98 -11.93
C GLY A 135 -8.07 -6.55 -12.43
N ASP A 136 -9.27 -6.23 -12.91
CA ASP A 136 -9.65 -4.88 -13.30
C ASP A 136 -10.10 -4.07 -12.08
N LEU A 137 -9.75 -2.79 -12.07
CA LEU A 137 -10.01 -1.89 -10.95
C LEU A 137 -11.51 -1.63 -10.83
N ILE A 138 -12.09 -1.91 -9.66
CA ILE A 138 -13.49 -1.58 -9.36
C ILE A 138 -13.57 -0.22 -8.68
N LYS A 139 -12.85 -0.04 -7.57
CA LYS A 139 -12.95 1.17 -6.74
C LYS A 139 -11.70 1.43 -5.92
N ARG A 140 -11.58 2.69 -5.54
CA ARG A 140 -10.51 3.27 -4.73
C ARG A 140 -11.14 4.12 -3.65
N HIS A 141 -10.55 4.10 -2.48
CA HIS A 141 -11.00 4.84 -1.32
C HIS A 141 -9.83 5.56 -0.67
N MET A 142 -10.08 6.81 -0.30
CA MET A 142 -9.30 7.51 0.72
C MET A 142 -9.63 6.93 2.11
N LEU A 143 -8.82 7.25 3.11
CA LEU A 143 -9.13 6.81 4.48
C LEU A 143 -10.43 7.45 4.98
N GLU A 144 -10.67 8.70 4.61
CA GLU A 144 -11.88 9.48 4.91
C GLU A 144 -13.17 8.82 4.42
N ASP A 145 -13.10 8.06 3.32
CA ASP A 145 -14.28 7.39 2.75
C ASP A 145 -14.73 6.20 3.59
N ILE A 146 -13.81 5.57 4.33
CA ILE A 146 -14.05 4.30 5.03
C ILE A 146 -13.99 4.45 6.56
N SER A 147 -13.23 5.42 7.04
CA SER A 147 -12.96 5.58 8.47
C SER A 147 -14.24 5.81 9.29
N PRO A 148 -14.45 5.07 10.38
CA PRO A 148 -15.47 5.40 11.37
C PRO A 148 -15.05 6.55 12.30
N PHE A 149 -13.77 6.89 12.32
CA PHE A 149 -13.21 7.92 13.19
C PHE A 149 -12.79 9.15 12.39
N PRO A 150 -12.76 10.34 12.99
CA PRO A 150 -12.05 11.47 12.40
C PRO A 150 -10.57 11.13 12.19
N ILE A 151 -9.99 11.51 11.05
CA ILE A 151 -8.61 11.10 10.69
C ILE A 151 -7.57 11.52 11.73
N ASN A 152 -7.79 12.65 12.39
CA ASN A 152 -6.90 13.19 13.41
C ASN A 152 -6.93 12.45 14.76
N THR A 153 -7.78 11.42 14.93
CA THR A 153 -7.78 10.58 16.13
C THR A 153 -6.94 9.32 15.97
N TYR A 154 -6.35 9.08 14.81
CA TYR A 154 -5.45 7.95 14.62
C TYR A 154 -4.05 8.25 15.14
N SER A 155 -3.33 7.21 15.55
CA SER A 155 -1.90 7.33 15.80
C SER A 155 -1.17 7.66 14.49
N MET A 156 -0.31 8.67 14.51
CA MET A 156 0.40 9.15 13.32
C MET A 156 1.90 9.25 13.55
N SER A 157 2.64 9.05 12.47
CA SER A 157 4.05 9.38 12.33
C SER A 157 4.23 10.35 11.16
N VAL A 158 5.48 10.63 10.75
CA VAL A 158 5.75 11.55 9.63
C VAL A 158 5.12 11.09 8.32
N SER A 159 5.01 9.77 8.07
CA SER A 159 4.56 9.23 6.79
C SER A 159 3.43 8.21 6.89
N SER A 160 2.90 7.96 8.09
CA SER A 160 1.88 6.94 8.31
C SER A 160 0.78 7.37 9.26
N ILE A 161 -0.46 7.03 8.90
CA ILE A 161 -1.61 6.97 9.80
C ILE A 161 -1.85 5.49 10.13
N TRP A 162 -1.71 5.11 11.39
CA TRP A 162 -1.87 3.73 11.85
C TRP A 162 -3.33 3.44 12.17
N TRP A 163 -4.13 3.23 11.12
CA TRP A 163 -5.59 3.21 11.21
C TRP A 163 -6.23 1.81 11.35
N ARG A 164 -5.53 0.76 10.91
CA ARG A 164 -6.08 -0.59 10.73
C ARG A 164 -5.41 -1.60 11.67
N CYS A 165 -6.22 -2.36 12.41
CA CYS A 165 -5.75 -3.44 13.30
C CYS A 165 -5.80 -4.83 12.67
N ASP A 166 -6.78 -5.08 11.80
CA ASP A 166 -7.04 -6.40 11.21
C ASP A 166 -7.98 -6.28 10.01
N THR A 167 -8.00 -7.30 9.15
CA THR A 167 -8.93 -7.39 8.02
C THR A 167 -9.16 -8.84 7.63
N LYS A 168 -10.41 -9.19 7.35
CA LYS A 168 -10.77 -10.51 6.84
C LYS A 168 -11.99 -10.44 5.94
N PHE A 169 -12.05 -11.36 4.98
CA PHE A 169 -13.31 -11.64 4.30
C PHE A 169 -14.22 -12.42 5.24
N LEU A 170 -15.49 -12.03 5.33
CA LEU A 170 -16.54 -12.79 6.03
C LEU A 170 -17.19 -13.82 5.11
N ASP A 171 -17.18 -13.53 3.81
CA ASP A 171 -17.61 -14.41 2.71
C ASP A 171 -17.02 -13.87 1.39
N ASN A 172 -17.61 -14.23 0.25
CA ASN A 172 -17.09 -13.88 -1.07
C ASN A 172 -17.12 -12.38 -1.39
N ASN A 173 -18.00 -11.58 -0.78
CA ASN A 173 -18.19 -10.17 -1.12
C ASN A 173 -18.18 -9.23 0.09
N ARG A 174 -18.22 -9.74 1.33
CA ARG A 174 -18.16 -8.92 2.54
C ARG A 174 -16.78 -8.94 3.16
N LEU A 175 -16.20 -7.74 3.32
CA LEU A 175 -14.92 -7.50 3.95
C LEU A 175 -15.12 -6.82 5.31
N GLU A 176 -14.66 -7.44 6.38
CA GLU A 176 -14.60 -6.79 7.70
C GLU A 176 -13.24 -6.12 7.87
N ILE A 177 -13.26 -4.84 8.27
CA ILE A 177 -12.07 -4.07 8.61
C ILE A 177 -12.15 -3.64 10.07
N CYS A 178 -11.09 -3.93 10.82
CA CYS A 178 -10.87 -3.48 12.18
C CYS A 178 -10.14 -2.14 12.14
N PHE A 179 -10.78 -1.08 12.67
CA PHE A 179 -10.22 0.26 12.84
C PHE A 179 -9.83 0.45 14.30
N LYS A 180 -8.69 1.10 14.55
CA LYS A 180 -8.20 1.39 15.91
C LYS A 180 -7.69 2.82 16.01
N ASP A 181 -8.24 3.61 16.91
CA ASP A 181 -7.79 4.99 17.16
C ASP A 181 -6.54 5.04 18.09
N ASP A 182 -6.05 6.25 18.37
CA ASP A 182 -4.89 6.50 19.24
C ASP A 182 -5.15 6.18 20.73
N LYS A 183 -6.42 6.05 21.11
CA LYS A 183 -6.89 5.63 22.44
C LYS A 183 -7.17 4.13 22.54
N GLU A 184 -6.79 3.36 21.52
CA GLU A 184 -7.03 1.93 21.44
C GLU A 184 -8.53 1.55 21.36
N THR A 185 -9.40 2.50 21.02
CA THR A 185 -10.82 2.25 20.71
C THR A 185 -10.93 1.50 19.40
N ILE A 186 -11.64 0.38 19.40
CA ILE A 186 -11.79 -0.48 18.21
C ILE A 186 -13.22 -0.39 17.68
N ILE A 187 -13.35 -0.13 16.37
CA ILE A 187 -14.60 -0.29 15.62
C ILE A 187 -14.36 -1.24 14.46
N ARG A 188 -15.25 -2.23 14.29
CA ARG A 188 -15.27 -3.13 13.12
C ARG A 188 -16.38 -2.70 12.18
N LYS A 189 -16.04 -2.42 10.91
CA LYS A 189 -17.03 -2.15 9.85
C LYS A 189 -16.98 -3.25 8.81
N THR A 190 -18.16 -3.64 8.33
CA THR A 190 -18.30 -4.57 7.21
C THR A 190 -18.62 -3.79 5.94
N TYR A 191 -17.89 -4.09 4.87
CA TYR A 191 -18.06 -3.51 3.55
C TYR A 191 -18.57 -4.58 2.59
N ASN A 192 -19.67 -4.32 1.89
CA ASN A 192 -20.14 -5.17 0.82
C ASN A 192 -19.58 -4.66 -0.52
N LEU A 193 -18.72 -5.46 -1.16
CA LEU A 193 -17.99 -5.07 -2.38
C LEU A 193 -18.85 -5.14 -3.66
N ASP A 194 -20.02 -5.79 -3.61
CA ASP A 194 -21.00 -5.78 -4.71
C ASP A 194 -21.81 -4.48 -4.74
N LYS A 195 -22.02 -3.86 -3.57
CA LYS A 195 -22.76 -2.60 -3.47
C LYS A 195 -21.87 -1.46 -3.99
N LYS A 196 -22.36 -0.75 -5.01
CA LYS A 196 -21.65 0.40 -5.59
C LYS A 196 -21.51 1.61 -4.63
N GLY A 197 -22.02 1.54 -3.40
CA GLY A 197 -21.99 2.59 -2.38
C GLY A 197 -21.83 2.05 -0.95
N LEU A 198 -21.38 2.92 -0.04
CA LEU A 198 -21.24 2.65 1.41
C LEU A 198 -22.64 2.62 2.05
N GLU A 199 -22.90 1.64 2.91
CA GLU A 199 -24.03 1.66 3.86
C GLU A 199 -23.60 2.25 5.20
#